data_AF-A0A3N5WHY2-F1
#
_entry.id   AF-A0A3N5WHY2-F1
#
_cell.length_a   1.000
_cell.length_b   1.000
_cell.length_c   1.000
_cell.angle_alpha   90.00
_cell.angle_beta   90.00
_cell.angle_gamma   90.00
#
_symmetry.space_group_name_H-M   'P 1'
#
loop_
_entity.id
_entity.type
_entity.pdbx_description
1 polymer ?
#
loop_
_entity_poly.entity_id
_entity_poly.type
_entity_poly.pdbx_seq_one_letter_code
_entity_poly.pdbx_strand_id
1 'polypeptide(L)' 'MIVLKVLYIAGGLLFLLSVAAHIYVRVRLRPQDDSELDDYYYEFEDQHPGYARYTRWLRITLSGAALGILLLFLVFIV' A
#
# COMPACT_ATOMS: atom_id res chain seq x y z
N MET A 1 -7.21 -29.79 2.74
CA MET A 1 -7.30 -29.06 4.02
C MET A 1 -6.04 -28.26 4.39
N ILE A 2 -4.81 -28.79 4.30
CA ILE A 2 -3.59 -28.03 4.68
C ILE A 2 -3.40 -26.77 3.81
N VAL A 3 -3.58 -26.89 2.50
CA VAL A 3 -3.43 -25.78 1.53
C VAL A 3 -4.36 -24.60 1.87
N LEU A 4 -5.63 -24.85 2.22
CA LEU A 4 -6.58 -23.80 2.60
C LEU A 4 -6.15 -23.04 3.86
N LYS A 5 -5.60 -23.75 4.87
CA LYS A 5 -5.07 -23.12 6.08
C LYS A 5 -3.88 -22.22 5.77
N VAL A 6 -2.99 -22.68 4.88
CA VAL A 6 -1.82 -21.88 4.45
C VAL A 6 -2.28 -20.63 3.70
N LEU A 7 -3.21 -20.76 2.75
CA LEU A 7 -3.76 -19.62 2.01
C LEU A 7 -4.45 -18.61 2.93
N TYR A 8 -5.24 -19.09 3.89
CA TYR A 8 -5.93 -18.24 4.84
C TYR A 8 -4.96 -17.46 5.75
N ILE A 9 -3.98 -18.14 6.34
CA ILE A 9 -3.00 -17.51 7.22
C ILE A 9 -2.10 -16.56 6.43
N ALA A 10 -1.57 -17.00 5.29
CA ALA A 10 -0.68 -16.18 4.47
C ALA A 10 -1.41 -14.97 3.88
N GLY A 11 -2.60 -15.17 3.30
CA GLY A 11 -3.41 -14.10 2.72
C GLY A 11 -3.88 -13.09 3.75
N GLY A 12 -4.36 -13.55 4.91
CA GLY A 12 -4.79 -12.69 6.01
C GLY A 12 -3.64 -11.86 6.58
N LEU A 13 -2.49 -12.49 6.83
CA LEU A 13 -1.33 -11.81 7.38
C LEU A 13 -0.73 -10.82 6.36
N LEU A 14 -0.65 -11.19 5.08
CA LEU A 14 -0.21 -10.29 4.01
C LEU A 14 -1.15 -9.09 3.87
N PHE A 15 -2.47 -9.31 3.91
CA PHE A 15 -3.46 -8.24 3.84
C PHE A 15 -3.33 -7.28 5.03
N LEU A 16 -3.30 -7.79 6.25
CA LEU A 16 -3.21 -6.97 7.46
C LEU A 16 -1.91 -6.16 7.50
N LEU A 17 -0.77 -6.79 7.21
CA LEU A 17 0.52 -6.08 7.16
C LEU A 17 0.54 -5.02 6.06
N SER A 18 -0.04 -5.31 4.90
CA SER A 18 -0.10 -4.36 3.79
C SER A 18 -0.97 -3.16 4.12
N VAL A 19 -2.13 -3.37 4.74
CA VAL A 19 -3.02 -2.28 5.17
C VAL A 19 -2.37 -1.44 6.26
N ALA A 20 -1.77 -2.07 7.28
CA ALA A 20 -1.06 -1.36 8.33
C ALA A 20 0.10 -0.52 7.77
N ALA A 21 0.89 -1.10 6.85
CA ALA A 21 1.94 -0.39 6.15
C ALA A 21 1.39 0.74 5.27
N HIS A 22 0.26 0.54 4.59
CA HIS A 22 -0.38 1.55 3.76
C HIS A 22 -0.81 2.77 4.60
N ILE A 23 -1.45 2.53 5.74
CA ILE A 23 -1.84 3.57 6.70
C ILE A 23 -0.59 4.28 7.25
N TYR A 24 0.44 3.51 7.63
CA TYR A 24 1.69 4.07 8.12
C TYR A 24 2.35 4.99 7.08
N VAL A 25 2.46 4.56 5.83
CA VAL A 25 3.00 5.37 4.73
C VAL A 25 2.14 6.64 4.57
N ARG A 26 0.81 6.53 4.58
CA ARG A 26 -0.10 7.68 4.47
C ARG A 26 0.00 8.69 5.61
N VAL A 27 0.22 8.24 6.85
CA VAL A 27 0.28 9.15 8.00
C VAL A 27 1.69 9.72 8.18
N ARG A 28 2.72 8.91 7.95
CA ARG A 28 4.10 9.25 8.30
C ARG A 28 4.93 9.77 7.14
N LEU A 29 4.69 9.28 5.93
CA LEU A 29 5.47 9.60 4.74
C LEU A 29 4.70 10.51 3.77
N ARG A 30 3.46 10.90 4.10
CA ARG A 30 2.78 11.95 3.34
C ARG A 30 3.65 13.20 3.45
N PRO A 31 4.21 13.70 2.34
CA PRO A 31 4.90 14.99 2.35
C PRO A 31 3.88 15.99 2.89
N GLN A 32 4.20 16.56 4.05
CA GLN A 32 3.40 17.61 4.64
C GLN A 32 3.54 18.79 3.68
N ASP A 33 2.42 19.35 3.25
CA ASP A 33 2.37 20.57 2.44
C ASP A 33 3.04 21.69 3.27
N ASP A 34 4.37 21.76 3.24
CA ASP A 34 5.07 22.98 3.60
C ASP A 34 4.49 24.03 2.67
N SER A 35 3.94 25.08 3.27
CA SER A 35 3.15 26.16 2.66
C SER A 35 3.87 26.95 1.55
N GLU A 36 5.03 26.49 1.09
CA GLU A 36 5.75 26.95 -0.12
C GLU A 36 5.39 26.11 -1.37
N LEU A 37 4.68 24.99 -1.25
CA LEU A 37 4.24 24.19 -2.42
C LEU A 37 2.96 24.70 -3.08
N ASP A 38 2.17 25.57 -2.43
CA ASP A 38 0.94 26.13 -3.02
C ASP A 38 1.22 27.07 -4.21
N ASP A 39 2.48 27.53 -4.34
CA ASP A 39 2.98 28.35 -5.44
C ASP A 39 3.77 27.54 -6.50
N TYR A 40 3.95 26.22 -6.33
CA TYR A 40 4.71 25.39 -7.27
C TYR A 40 3.77 24.63 -8.22
N TYR A 41 4.00 24.80 -9.51
CA TYR A 41 3.22 24.17 -10.59
C TYR A 41 2.96 22.68 -10.32
N TYR A 42 1.68 22.32 -10.19
CA TYR A 42 1.13 20.95 -10.12
C TYR A 42 1.75 19.97 -11.13
N GLU A 43 2.30 20.47 -12.23
CA GLU A 43 2.90 19.72 -13.32
C GLU A 43 4.26 19.05 -12.98
N PHE A 44 4.92 19.46 -11.87
CA PHE A 44 6.21 18.90 -11.43
C PHE A 44 6.17 18.18 -10.08
N GLU A 45 4.99 18.04 -9.47
CA GLU A 45 4.79 17.40 -8.16
C GLU A 45 5.26 15.93 -8.16
N ASP A 46 5.06 15.23 -9.28
CA ASP A 46 5.51 13.84 -9.50
C ASP A 46 7.04 13.69 -9.59
N GLN A 47 7.76 14.78 -9.90
CA GLN A 47 9.22 14.78 -10.01
C GLN A 47 9.93 15.07 -8.67
N HIS A 48 9.18 15.47 -7.63
CA HIS A 48 9.77 15.63 -6.30
C HIS A 48 10.20 14.25 -5.76
N PRO A 49 11.48 14.07 -5.39
CA PRO A 49 12.00 12.76 -4.98
C PRO A 49 11.32 12.22 -3.70
N GLY A 50 10.73 13.10 -2.89
CA GLY A 50 9.89 12.75 -1.74
C GLY A 50 8.55 12.14 -2.16
N TYR A 51 7.84 12.79 -3.11
CA TYR A 51 6.57 12.31 -3.66
C TYR A 51 6.75 11.01 -4.45
N ALA A 52 7.76 10.90 -5.30
CA ALA A 52 8.05 9.67 -6.03
C ALA A 52 8.28 8.47 -5.09
N ARG A 53 8.97 8.68 -3.97
CA ARG A 53 9.18 7.65 -2.94
C ARG A 53 7.88 7.30 -2.23
N TYR A 54 7.10 8.30 -1.82
CA TYR A 54 5.80 8.11 -1.18
C TYR A 54 4.86 7.29 -2.08
N THR A 55 4.70 7.69 -3.34
CA THR A 55 3.83 7.01 -4.32
C THR A 55 4.28 5.58 -4.60
N ARG A 56 5.60 5.32 -4.62
CA ARG A 56 6.14 3.96 -4.77
C ARG A 56 5.77 3.06 -3.60
N TRP A 57 5.94 3.53 -2.36
CA TRP A 57 5.54 2.77 -1.17
C TRP A 57 4.02 2.57 -1.09
N LEU A 58 3.24 3.56 -1.50
CA LEU A 58 1.79 3.46 -1.57
C LEU A 58 1.35 2.38 -2.56
N ARG A 59 1.96 2.33 -3.75
CA ARG A 59 1.68 1.30 -4.76
C ARG A 59 2.05 -0.09 -4.28
N ILE A 60 3.20 -0.25 -3.61
CA ILE A 60 3.65 -1.56 -3.08
C ILE A 60 2.69 -2.07 -1.99
N THR A 61 2.31 -1.20 -1.06
CA THR A 61 1.39 -1.59 0.02
C THR A 61 -0.01 -1.89 -0.53
N LEU A 62 -0.46 -1.15 -1.53
CA LEU A 62 -1.74 -1.40 -2.20
C LEU A 62 -1.72 -2.73 -2.98
N SER A 63 -0.67 -3.00 -3.75
CA SER A 63 -0.56 -4.26 -4.49
C SER A 63 -0.41 -5.47 -3.55
N GLY A 64 0.32 -5.32 -2.44
CA GLY A 64 0.39 -6.32 -1.37
C GLY A 64 -0.98 -6.63 -0.76
N ALA A 65 -1.78 -5.59 -0.47
CA ALA A 65 -3.14 -5.76 0.05
C ALA A 65 -4.04 -6.47 -0.98
N ALA A 66 -3.97 -6.09 -2.25
CA ALA A 66 -4.72 -6.74 -3.32
C ALA A 66 -4.36 -8.23 -3.47
N LEU A 67 -3.07 -8.57 -3.42
CA LEU A 67 -2.60 -9.96 -3.42
C LEU A 67 -3.09 -10.73 -2.18
N GLY A 68 -3.08 -10.12 -1.00
CA GLY A 68 -3.63 -10.72 0.22
C GLY A 68 -5.12 -11.06 0.08
N ILE A 69 -5.92 -10.15 -0.46
CA ILE A 69 -7.34 -10.39 -0.75
C ILE A 69 -7.53 -11.51 -1.78
N LEU A 70 -6.74 -11.50 -2.86
CA LEU A 70 -6.80 -12.56 -3.88
C LEU A 70 -6.52 -13.95 -3.28
N LEU A 71 -5.52 -14.05 -2.39
CA LEU A 71 -5.23 -15.31 -1.69
C LEU A 71 -6.39 -15.75 -0.78
N LEU A 72 -6.99 -14.82 -0.05
CA LEU A 72 -8.17 -15.11 0.78
C LEU A 72 -9.37 -15.53 -0.08
N PHE A 73 -9.56 -14.94 -1.25
CA PHE A 73 -10.63 -15.29 -2.17
C PHE A 73 -10.52 -16.74 -2.67
N LEU A 74 -9.29 -17.21 -2.93
CA LEU A 74 -9.06 -18.61 -3.33
C LEU A 74 -9.52 -19.62 -2.27
N VAL A 75 -9.49 -19.27 -0.98
CA VAL A 75 -10.01 -20.12 0.10
C VAL A 75 -11.51 -20.37 -0.02
N PHE A 76 -12.26 -19.46 -0.63
CA PHE A 76 -13.71 -19.61 -0.83
C PHE A 76 -14.06 -20.43 -2.09
N ILE A 77 -13.14 -20.54 -3.04
CA ILE A 77 -13.35 -21.28 -4.29
C ILE A 77 -12.91 -22.75 -4.16
N VAL A 78 -11.82 -23.00 -3.43
CA VAL A 78 -11.15 -24.31 -3.31
C VAL A 78 -11.67 -25.10 -2.12
#